data_AF-A0A4Y2J246-F1
#
_entry.id   AF-A0A4Y2J246-F1
#
_cell.length_a   1.000
_cell.length_b   1.000
_cell.length_c   1.000
_cell.angle_alpha   90.00
_cell.angle_beta   90.00
_cell.angle_gamma   90.00
#
_symmetry.space_group_name_H-M   'P 1'
#
loop_
_entity.id
_entity.type
_entity.pdbx_description
1 polymer ?
#
loop_
_entity_poly.entity_id
_entity_poly.type
_entity_poly.pdbx_seq_one_letter_code
_entity_poly.pdbx_strand_id
1 'polypeptide(L)'
;MEIDPGGNCLRRFIIPVVNFRATDYIGLIDWQPCNVTPPTVLRQINSYELLKMIQDDVPMDGRDFIKFPSHTQAVERIVKLVTEAPRKRVGSQNRDGFIRATLKSRKQMSQFESKKIT
;
A
#
# COMPACT_ATOMS: atom_id res chain seq x y z
N MET A 1 5.96 12.09 21.45
CA MET A 1 5.14 11.30 20.51
C MET A 1 5.22 9.87 21.00
N GLU A 2 4.26 9.44 21.83
CA GLU A 2 4.22 8.05 22.30
C GLU A 2 3.86 7.14 21.13
N ILE A 3 4.74 6.20 20.86
CA ILE A 3 4.48 5.11 19.92
C ILE A 3 3.94 3.98 20.78
N ASP A 4 2.65 3.65 20.59
CA ASP A 4 2.07 2.44 21.17
C ASP A 4 2.81 1.21 20.60
N PRO A 5 3.51 0.40 21.43
CA PRO A 5 4.32 -0.72 20.94
C PRO A 5 3.47 -1.91 20.50
N GLY A 6 2.16 -1.94 20.79
CA GLY A 6 1.36 -3.16 20.76
C GLY A 6 0.20 -3.23 19.76
N GLY A 7 -0.22 -2.12 19.15
CA GLY A 7 -1.43 -2.12 18.33
C GLY A 7 -1.19 -2.50 16.86
N ASN A 8 -1.88 -3.54 16.37
CA ASN A 8 -2.27 -3.62 14.96
C ASN A 8 -3.24 -2.46 14.65
N CYS A 9 -2.74 -1.23 14.63
CA CYS A 9 -3.53 -0.04 14.32
C CYS A 9 -3.72 0.00 12.81
N LEU A 10 -4.77 -0.67 12.33
CA LEU A 10 -5.27 -0.45 10.98
C LEU A 10 -5.43 1.06 10.78
N ARG A 11 -4.74 1.61 9.77
CA ARG A 11 -4.88 3.03 9.44
C ARG A 11 -6.32 3.30 9.08
N ARG A 12 -7.02 4.02 9.96
CA ARG A 12 -8.40 4.43 9.69
C ARG A 12 -8.37 5.47 8.59
N PHE A 13 -8.89 5.13 7.42
CA PHE A 13 -9.08 6.09 6.35
C PHE A 13 -10.19 7.06 6.77
N ILE A 14 -9.86 8.34 6.91
CA ILE A 14 -10.80 9.42 7.19
C ILE A 14 -10.90 10.24 5.92
N ILE A 15 -12.13 10.45 5.45
CA ILE A 15 -12.38 11.32 4.29
C ILE A 15 -12.22 12.77 4.78
N PRO A 16 -11.26 13.54 4.26
CA PRO A 16 -11.09 14.93 4.65
C PRO A 16 -12.27 15.77 4.16
N VAL A 17 -12.62 16.80 4.93
CA VAL A 17 -13.59 17.81 4.50
C VAL A 17 -12.94 18.68 3.43
N VAL A 18 -13.57 18.77 2.27
CA VAL A 18 -13.07 19.56 1.14
C VAL A 18 -13.60 20.99 1.20
N ASN A 19 -12.70 21.96 1.14
CA ASN A 19 -13.02 23.38 1.10
C ASN A 19 -13.23 23.86 -0.34
N PHE A 20 -14.48 23.84 -0.81
CA PHE A 20 -14.84 24.31 -2.16
C PHE A 20 -14.64 25.81 -2.40
N ARG A 21 -14.36 26.59 -1.36
CA ARG A 21 -14.07 28.03 -1.47
C ARG A 21 -12.56 28.31 -1.59
N ALA A 22 -11.73 27.27 -1.60
CA ALA A 22 -10.29 27.42 -1.73
C ALA A 22 -9.92 28.07 -3.07
N THR A 23 -9.05 29.07 -3.02
CA THR A 23 -8.49 29.73 -4.22
C THR A 23 -7.21 29.07 -4.71
N ASP A 24 -6.63 28.17 -3.90
CA ASP A 24 -5.42 27.40 -4.19
C ASP A 24 -5.56 25.95 -3.69
N TYR A 25 -4.85 25.03 -4.35
CA TYR A 25 -4.91 23.60 -4.06
C TYR A 25 -4.48 23.25 -2.63
N ILE A 26 -3.57 24.02 -2.04
CA ILE A 26 -3.12 23.80 -0.67
C ILE A 26 -4.26 24.01 0.34
N GLY A 27 -5.19 24.94 0.05
CA GLY A 27 -6.33 25.25 0.91
C GLY A 27 -7.54 24.33 0.73
N LEU A 28 -7.47 23.35 -0.17
CA LEU A 28 -8.60 22.46 -0.50
C LEU A 28 -8.89 21.46 0.62
N ILE A 29 -7.87 21.05 1.37
CA ILE A 29 -7.97 20.12 2.50
C ILE A 29 -7.17 20.71 3.66
N ASP A 30 -7.78 20.81 4.84
CA ASP A 30 -7.06 21.15 6.06
C ASP A 30 -6.27 19.93 6.55
N TRP A 31 -4.94 20.04 6.49
CA TRP A 31 -4.02 19.00 6.92
C TRP A 31 -3.62 19.11 8.40
N GLN A 32 -3.93 20.21 9.09
CA GLN A 32 -3.58 20.39 10.51
C GLN A 32 -4.18 19.32 11.44
N PRO A 33 -5.45 18.89 11.30
CA PRO A 33 -6.02 17.85 12.16
C PRO A 33 -5.58 16.44 11.77
N CYS A 34 -4.81 16.27 10.68
CA CYS A 34 -4.39 14.95 10.22
C CYS A 34 -3.21 14.42 11.05
N ASN A 35 -3.44 13.37 11.85
CA ASN A 35 -2.36 12.60 12.47
C ASN A 35 -1.54 11.89 11.39
N VAL A 36 -0.41 12.48 11.01
CA VAL A 36 0.53 11.90 10.04
C VAL A 36 1.19 10.67 10.66
N THR A 37 0.86 9.49 10.13
CA THR A 37 1.50 8.24 10.53
C THR A 37 2.60 7.89 9.53
N PRO A 38 3.84 7.61 9.97
CA PRO A 38 4.94 7.26 9.07
C PRO A 38 4.58 6.02 8.26
N PRO A 39 4.77 6.03 6.92
CA PRO A 39 4.56 4.88 6.03
C PRO A 39 5.11 3.59 6.63
N THR A 40 4.43 2.45 6.43
CA THR A 40 4.89 1.16 6.99
C THR A 40 6.33 0.83 6.62
N VAL A 41 6.76 1.22 5.42
CA VAL A 41 8.15 1.06 4.94
C VAL A 41 9.17 1.86 5.78
N LEU A 42 8.73 2.94 6.43
CA LEU A 42 9.55 3.78 7.31
C LEU A 42 9.33 3.46 8.79
N ARG A 43 8.49 2.48 9.15
CA ARG A 43 8.16 2.18 10.55
C ARG A 43 9.39 1.82 11.39
N GLN A 44 10.40 1.22 10.78
CA GLN A 44 11.62 0.75 11.44
C GLN A 44 12.76 1.78 11.44
N ILE A 45 12.58 2.92 10.76
CA ILE A 45 13.61 3.95 10.59
C ILE A 45 13.24 5.14 11.44
N ASN A 46 14.20 5.64 12.24
CA ASN A 46 13.95 6.80 13.08
C ASN A 46 14.09 8.12 12.28
N SER A 47 13.51 9.21 12.80
CA SER A 47 13.51 10.50 12.09
C SER A 47 14.91 11.08 11.87
N TYR A 48 15.87 10.81 12.77
CA TYR A 48 17.24 11.29 12.63
C TYR A 48 17.98 10.55 11.50
N GLU A 49 17.82 9.23 11.42
CA GLU A 49 18.31 8.42 10.30
C GLU A 49 17.69 8.89 8.99
N LEU A 50 16.37 9.12 8.96
CA LEU A 50 15.68 9.62 7.77
C LEU A 50 16.23 10.97 7.31
N LEU A 51 16.48 11.90 8.24
CA LEU A 51 17.09 13.20 7.93
C LEU A 51 18.49 13.06 7.37
N LYS A 52 19.31 12.18 7.95
CA LYS A 52 20.65 11.88 7.45
C LYS A 52 20.59 11.27 6.05
N MET A 53 19.61 10.40 5.79
CA MET A 53 19.42 9.79 4.47
C MET A 53 19.05 10.79 3.37
N ILE A 54 18.32 11.85 3.72
CA ILE A 54 17.99 12.95 2.80
C ILE A 54 19.24 13.82 2.53
N GLN A 55 20.08 14.04 3.54
CA GLN A 55 21.28 14.87 3.41
C GLN A 55 22.41 14.18 2.65
N ASP A 56 22.60 12.88 2.85
CA ASP A 56 23.74 12.14 2.30
C ASP A 56 23.57 11.81 0.79
N ASP A 57 22.42 12.10 0.17
CA ASP A 57 22.06 11.82 -1.25
C ASP A 57 22.43 10.41 -1.76
N VAL A 58 22.47 9.43 -0.84
CA VAL A 58 22.90 8.07 -1.17
C VAL A 58 21.82 7.36 -2.01
N PRO A 59 22.19 6.61 -3.05
CA PRO A 59 21.26 5.77 -3.78
C PRO A 59 20.43 4.84 -2.87
N MET A 60 19.13 4.70 -3.16
CA MET A 60 18.19 3.90 -2.36
C MET A 60 18.37 2.38 -2.52
N ASP A 61 19.14 1.95 -3.52
CA ASP A 61 19.39 0.55 -3.89
C ASP A 61 20.27 -0.21 -2.88
N GLY A 62 21.15 0.49 -2.16
CA GLY A 62 22.05 -0.07 -1.14
C GLY A 62 21.52 -0.09 0.29
N ARG A 63 20.25 0.27 0.53
CA ARG A 63 19.70 0.48 1.88
C ARG A 63 18.69 -0.60 2.27
N ASP A 64 18.63 -0.92 3.57
CA ASP A 64 17.80 -1.98 4.17
C ASP A 64 16.30 -1.64 4.22
N PHE A 65 15.74 -1.11 3.15
CA PHE A 65 14.29 -0.99 3.02
C PHE A 65 13.66 -2.35 2.77
N ILE A 66 12.43 -2.52 3.25
CA ILE A 66 11.59 -3.65 2.86
C ILE A 66 11.44 -3.61 1.33
N LYS A 67 12.06 -4.57 0.65
CA LYS A 67 11.92 -4.75 -0.80
C LYS A 67 10.54 -5.30 -1.09
N PHE A 68 9.64 -4.45 -1.57
CA PHE A 68 8.34 -4.91 -2.06
C PHE A 68 8.53 -5.54 -3.45
N PRO A 69 8.00 -6.75 -3.68
CA PRO A 69 8.07 -7.40 -4.99
C PRO A 69 7.04 -6.78 -5.96
N SER A 70 7.23 -5.49 -6.29
CA SER A 70 6.29 -4.66 -7.05
C SER A 70 6.07 -5.14 -8.49
N HIS A 71 7.14 -5.63 -9.12
CA HIS A 71 7.17 -6.01 -10.54
C HIS A 71 7.21 -7.53 -10.73
N THR A 72 6.45 -8.26 -9.91
CA THR A 72 6.33 -9.71 -10.05
C THR A 72 5.08 -10.09 -10.82
N GLN A 73 5.16 -11.18 -11.58
CA GLN A 73 4.01 -11.72 -12.31
C GLN A 73 2.85 -12.07 -11.36
N ALA A 74 3.14 -12.43 -10.11
CA ALA A 74 2.14 -12.67 -9.08
C ALA A 74 1.32 -11.41 -8.77
N VAL A 75 1.98 -10.25 -8.62
CA VAL A 75 1.32 -8.96 -8.39
C VAL A 75 0.44 -8.59 -9.59
N GLU A 76 0.96 -8.68 -10.81
CA GLU A 76 0.18 -8.39 -12.03
C GLU A 76 -1.10 -9.26 -12.12
N ARG A 77 -0.98 -10.55 -11.82
CA ARG A 77 -2.10 -11.51 -11.83
C ARG A 77 -3.15 -11.20 -10.77
N ILE A 78 -2.76 -10.70 -9.59
CA ILE A 78 -3.68 -10.31 -8.53
C ILE A 78 -4.40 -9.02 -8.90
N VAL A 79 -3.66 -7.99 -9.35
CA VAL A 79 -4.24 -6.72 -9.80
C VAL A 79 -5.29 -6.97 -10.87
N LYS A 80 -4.96 -7.78 -11.89
CA LYS A 80 -5.92 -8.18 -12.92
C LYS A 80 -7.17 -8.83 -12.36
N LEU A 81 -7.04 -9.78 -11.42
CA LEU A 81 -8.18 -10.45 -10.80
C LEU A 81 -9.09 -9.48 -10.03
N VAL A 82 -8.50 -8.56 -9.26
CA VAL A 82 -9.24 -7.55 -8.49
C VAL A 82 -9.98 -6.59 -9.44
N THR A 83 -9.35 -6.19 -10.55
CA THR A 83 -9.97 -5.33 -11.57
C THR A 83 -11.09 -6.04 -12.34
N GLU A 84 -10.98 -7.37 -12.55
CA GLU A 84 -12.03 -8.17 -13.21
C GLU A 84 -13.26 -8.40 -12.32
N ALA A 85 -13.08 -8.51 -11.01
CA ALA A 85 -14.15 -8.83 -10.06
C ALA A 85 -15.41 -7.94 -10.19
N PRO A 86 -15.33 -6.59 -10.25
CA PRO A 86 -16.51 -5.75 -10.41
C PRO A 86 -17.22 -5.90 -11.76
N ARG A 87 -16.53 -6.36 -12.81
CA ARG A 87 -17.16 -6.65 -14.11
C ARG A 87 -17.97 -7.95 -14.08
N LYS A 88 -17.60 -8.90 -13.21
CA LYS A 88 -18.23 -10.23 -13.12
C LYS A 88 -19.30 -10.33 -12.04
N ARG A 89 -19.20 -9.55 -10.96
CA ARG A 89 -20.07 -9.66 -9.78
C ARG A 89 -20.46 -8.27 -9.26
N VAL A 90 -21.74 -8.15 -8.89
CA VAL A 90 -22.29 -6.96 -8.22
C VAL A 90 -22.29 -7.17 -6.70
N GLY A 91 -21.94 -6.13 -5.95
CA GLY A 91 -21.88 -6.15 -4.49
C GLY A 91 -20.53 -6.57 -3.93
N SER A 92 -20.12 -5.95 -2.81
CA SER A 92 -18.79 -6.13 -2.22
C SER A 92 -18.51 -7.59 -1.85
N GLN A 93 -19.43 -8.24 -1.13
CA GLN A 93 -19.28 -9.62 -0.65
C GLN A 93 -19.14 -10.63 -1.81
N ASN A 94 -19.90 -10.44 -2.90
CA ASN A 94 -19.85 -11.33 -4.05
C ASN A 94 -18.53 -11.20 -4.83
N ARG A 95 -18.02 -9.97 -4.97
CA ARG A 95 -16.70 -9.71 -5.60
C ARG A 95 -15.57 -10.35 -4.80
N ASP A 96 -15.62 -10.16 -3.49
CA ASP A 96 -14.66 -10.72 -2.55
C ASP A 96 -14.70 -12.26 -2.52
N GLY A 97 -15.90 -12.85 -2.53
CA GLY A 97 -16.10 -14.29 -2.70
C GLY A 97 -15.52 -14.82 -4.02
N PHE A 98 -15.73 -14.10 -5.13
CA PHE A 98 -15.16 -14.45 -6.43
C PHE A 98 -13.63 -14.43 -6.44
N ILE A 99 -13.01 -13.42 -5.82
CA ILE A 99 -11.55 -13.31 -5.70
C ILE A 99 -11.01 -14.48 -4.88
N ARG A 100 -11.57 -14.74 -3.68
CA ARG A 100 -11.14 -15.85 -2.81
C ARG A 100 -11.30 -17.22 -3.46
N ALA A 101 -12.43 -17.48 -4.11
CA ALA A 101 -12.68 -18.75 -4.80
C ALA A 101 -11.66 -18.95 -5.93
N THR A 102 -11.39 -17.91 -6.72
CA THR A 102 -10.40 -17.96 -7.80
C THR A 102 -8.99 -18.22 -7.25
N LEU A 103 -8.59 -17.55 -6.17
CA LEU A 103 -7.30 -17.77 -5.52
C LEU A 103 -7.19 -19.20 -4.97
N LYS A 104 -8.24 -19.72 -4.33
CA LYS A 104 -8.28 -21.09 -3.80
C LYS A 104 -8.16 -22.13 -4.93
N SER A 105 -8.87 -21.93 -6.03
CA SER A 105 -8.75 -22.76 -7.23
C SER A 105 -7.34 -22.71 -7.83
N ARG A 106 -6.73 -21.52 -7.94
CA ARG A 106 -5.34 -21.37 -8.42
C ARG A 106 -4.32 -22.09 -7.54
N LYS A 107 -4.54 -22.13 -6.23
CA LYS A 107 -3.66 -22.83 -5.29
C LYS A 107 -3.67 -24.35 -5.49
N GLN A 108 -4.76 -24.91 -6.03
CA GLN A 108 -4.86 -26.34 -6.34
C GLN A 108 -4.16 -26.73 -7.65
N MET A 109 -3.84 -25.77 -8.52
CA MET A 109 -3.12 -26.04 -9.76
C MET A 109 -1.62 -26.21 -9.50
N SER A 110 -0.96 -27.06 -10.30
CA SER A 110 0.49 -27.21 -10.24
C SER A 110 1.19 -25.89 -10.57
N GLN A 111 2.20 -25.54 -9.79
CA GLN A 111 3.01 -24.36 -10.06
C GLN A 111 4.02 -24.69 -11.16
N PHE A 112 4.07 -23.83 -12.17
CA PHE A 112 5.06 -23.89 -13.25
C PHE A 112 6.02 -22.74 -13.08
N GLU A 113 7.32 -23.04 -13.01
CA GLU A 113 8.38 -22.04 -13.02
C GLU A 113 8.28 -21.21 -14.30
N SER A 114 7.91 -19.94 -14.17
CA SER A 114 7.77 -19.02 -15.29
C SER A 114 8.60 -17.77 -15.03
N LYS A 115 9.44 -17.43 -16.01
CA LYS A 115 10.42 -16.32 -16.06
C LYS A 115 11.43 -16.30 -14.91
N LYS A 116 12.71 -16.51 -15.27
CA LYS A 116 13.84 -16.19 -14.40
C LYS A 116 13.89 -14.67 -14.22
N ILE A 117 13.84 -14.20 -12.98
CA ILE A 117 14.16 -12.82 -12.64
C ILE A 117 15.67 -12.69 -12.83
N THR A 118 16.09 -11.93 -13.84
CA THR A 118 17.50 -11.55 -14.07
C THR A 118 17.74 -10.19 -13.44
#